data_AF-A0A1C6RS85-F1
#
_entry.id   AF-A0A1C6RS85-F1
#
_cell.length_a   1.000
_cell.length_b   1.000
_cell.length_c   1.000
_cell.angle_alpha   90.00
_cell.angle_beta   90.00
_cell.angle_gamma   90.00
#
_symmetry.space_group_name_H-M   'P 1'
#
loop_
_entity.id
_entity.type
_entity.pdbx_description
1 polymer ?
#
loop_
_entity_poly.entity_id
_entity_poly.type
_entity_poly.pdbx_seq_one_letter_code
_entity_poly.pdbx_strand_id
1 'polypeptide(L)'
;MSEQTFEFTGLYNLRDLGGLRAGDGRPIRPGVLFRSDSPHEASEADVDHLVNTLGVTSIVDLRAERELVADGTNPLIPPAVRHQHFPIDGGPGGAIEGAPEGSRLALRYLEYLDRHADAIVGAVRAVAHSDGGTIVHCRAGKDRTGVVIAVILDALGVDPVEIAHDYELTTEPMNRIMARLRASRTYAANVAKLPAEMYSSRAATMTDFLAELHTRHGGAGEWLLANDLSRADLVALAEHLLADSESPGNSGSFTAQGADR
;
A
#
# COMPACT_ATOMS: atom_id res chain seq x y z
N MET A 1 11.52 28.26 -3.56
CA MET A 1 12.64 27.33 -3.76
C MET A 1 12.02 26.06 -4.30
N SER A 2 12.38 25.62 -5.50
CA SER A 2 11.83 24.38 -6.06
C SER A 2 12.35 23.20 -5.24
N GLU A 3 11.48 22.51 -4.52
CA GLU A 3 11.81 21.17 -4.01
C GLU A 3 12.14 20.30 -5.23
N GLN A 4 13.39 19.89 -5.35
CA GLN A 4 13.74 18.87 -6.33
C GLN A 4 13.20 17.54 -5.81
N THR A 5 12.20 17.00 -6.50
CA THR A 5 11.68 15.66 -6.26
C THR A 5 12.77 14.64 -6.61
N PHE A 6 13.07 13.73 -5.69
CA PHE A 6 13.98 12.61 -5.96
C PHE A 6 13.33 11.66 -6.97
N GLU A 7 13.99 11.41 -8.11
CA GLU A 7 13.51 10.49 -9.13
C GLU A 7 14.11 9.10 -8.89
N PHE A 8 13.25 8.15 -8.54
CA PHE A 8 13.65 6.75 -8.38
C PHE A 8 13.88 6.09 -9.74
N THR A 9 14.94 5.30 -9.82
CA THR A 9 15.32 4.64 -11.09
C THR A 9 14.81 3.20 -11.19
N GLY A 10 14.77 2.48 -10.07
CA GLY A 10 14.28 1.09 -9.99
C GLY A 10 12.85 0.91 -9.47
N LEU A 11 12.20 2.00 -9.07
CA LEU A 11 10.86 2.03 -8.48
C LEU A 11 9.98 3.02 -9.21
N TYR A 12 8.80 2.58 -9.66
CA TYR A 12 7.90 3.41 -10.46
C TYR A 12 6.58 3.71 -9.77
N ASN A 13 6.18 2.89 -8.79
CA ASN A 13 4.89 3.00 -8.10
C ASN A 13 5.05 3.32 -6.60
N LEU A 14 6.23 3.80 -6.20
CA LEU A 14 6.50 4.22 -4.83
C LEU A 14 5.75 5.52 -4.51
N ARG A 15 5.04 5.54 -3.37
CA ARG A 15 4.51 6.77 -2.78
C ARG A 15 4.26 6.61 -1.28
N ASP A 16 4.34 7.74 -0.58
CA ASP A 16 3.92 7.91 0.81
C ASP A 16 2.39 8.05 0.86
N LEU A 17 1.75 7.44 1.87
CA LEU A 17 0.33 7.56 2.14
C LEU A 17 0.00 8.59 3.24
N GLY A 18 1.03 9.30 3.74
CA GLY A 18 0.88 10.42 4.66
C GLY A 18 -0.08 11.48 4.14
N GLY A 19 -0.87 12.04 5.05
CA GLY A 19 -1.85 13.09 4.78
C GLY A 19 -3.28 12.61 4.51
N LEU A 20 -3.49 11.35 4.14
CA LEU A 20 -4.84 10.76 4.07
C LEU A 20 -5.51 10.83 5.45
N ARG A 21 -6.81 11.12 5.49
CA ARG A 21 -7.52 11.30 6.77
C ARG A 21 -8.23 10.02 7.20
N ALA A 22 -7.94 9.58 8.42
CA ALA A 22 -8.68 8.51 9.08
C ALA A 22 -10.12 8.95 9.40
N GLY A 23 -10.96 7.99 9.78
CA GLY A 23 -12.37 8.23 10.08
C GLY A 23 -12.61 9.16 11.28
N ASP A 24 -11.62 9.29 12.16
CA ASP A 24 -11.62 10.25 13.27
C ASP A 24 -11.04 11.63 12.92
N GLY A 25 -10.68 11.85 11.64
CA GLY A 25 -10.16 13.09 11.10
C GLY A 25 -8.65 13.29 11.26
N ARG A 26 -7.96 12.41 12.01
CA ARG A 26 -6.49 12.48 12.14
C ARG A 26 -5.81 12.09 10.83
N PRO A 27 -4.78 12.83 10.38
CA PRO A 27 -4.05 12.45 9.19
C PRO A 27 -3.12 11.26 9.47
N ILE A 28 -2.89 10.43 8.46
CA ILE A 28 -1.76 9.50 8.45
C ILE A 28 -0.47 10.33 8.49
N ARG A 29 0.46 9.97 9.37
CA ARG A 29 1.75 10.63 9.48
C ARG A 29 2.53 10.50 8.17
N PRO A 30 3.24 11.54 7.71
CA PRO A 30 4.21 11.36 6.63
C PRO A 30 5.31 10.38 7.05
N GLY A 31 5.80 9.59 6.09
CA GLY A 31 6.98 8.75 6.26
C GLY A 31 6.78 7.43 7.02
N VAL A 32 5.56 7.05 7.41
CA VAL A 32 5.31 5.81 8.19
C VAL A 32 4.77 4.66 7.35
N LEU A 33 4.03 4.95 6.27
CA LEU A 33 3.45 3.93 5.40
C LEU A 33 3.62 4.31 3.94
N PHE A 34 4.33 3.45 3.22
CA PHE A 34 4.56 3.57 1.80
C PHE A 34 3.99 2.35 1.08
N ARG A 35 3.60 2.56 -0.17
CA ARG A 35 3.34 1.47 -1.11
C ARG A 35 4.28 1.56 -2.28
N SER A 36 4.65 0.42 -2.87
CA SER A 36 5.57 0.39 -4.01
C SER A 36 5.40 -0.85 -4.91
N ASP A 37 5.96 -0.79 -6.12
CA ASP A 37 6.35 -1.97 -6.87
C ASP A 37 7.63 -2.61 -6.30
N SER A 38 8.06 -3.75 -6.85
CA SER A 38 9.16 -4.52 -6.28
C SER A 38 10.50 -3.74 -6.35
N PRO A 39 11.18 -3.51 -5.22
CA PRO A 39 12.46 -2.80 -5.16
C PRO A 39 13.66 -3.63 -5.66
N HIS A 40 13.45 -4.82 -6.24
CA HIS A 40 14.52 -5.68 -6.76
C HIS A 40 15.46 -5.02 -7.78
N GLU A 41 15.05 -3.95 -8.45
CA GLU A 41 15.88 -3.18 -9.39
C GLU A 41 16.30 -1.82 -8.83
N ALA A 42 16.02 -1.54 -7.55
CA ALA A 42 16.44 -0.30 -6.90
C ALA A 42 17.97 -0.17 -6.94
N SER A 43 18.45 1.01 -7.36
CA SER A 43 19.86 1.34 -7.33
C SER A 43 20.35 1.58 -5.90
N GLU A 44 21.68 1.64 -5.69
CA GLU A 44 22.25 2.04 -4.40
C GLU A 44 21.75 3.41 -3.93
N ALA A 45 21.55 4.35 -4.86
CA ALA A 45 20.99 5.68 -4.55
C ALA A 45 19.51 5.61 -4.16
N ASP A 46 18.72 4.75 -4.81
CA ASP A 46 17.32 4.52 -4.42
C ASP A 46 17.26 3.95 -2.99
N VAL A 47 18.10 2.97 -2.67
CA VAL A 47 18.20 2.38 -1.32
C VAL A 47 18.62 3.40 -0.28
N ASP A 48 19.66 4.19 -0.56
CA ASP A 48 20.13 5.25 0.35
C ASP A 48 19.02 6.26 0.63
N HIS A 49 18.30 6.70 -0.40
CA HIS A 49 17.20 7.63 -0.24
C HIS A 49 16.04 7.04 0.59
N LEU A 50 15.64 5.80 0.32
CA LEU A 50 14.61 5.11 1.09
C LEU A 50 14.96 5.02 2.58
N VAL A 51 16.19 4.61 2.90
CA VAL A 51 16.59 4.35 4.28
C VAL A 51 16.95 5.64 5.01
N ASN A 52 17.85 6.44 4.42
CA ASN A 52 18.48 7.56 5.11
C ASN A 52 17.71 8.88 4.94
N THR A 53 16.88 9.02 3.89
CA THR A 53 16.06 10.23 3.68
C THR A 53 14.61 10.01 4.08
N LEU A 54 14.00 8.89 3.66
CA LEU A 54 12.60 8.59 3.94
C LEU A 54 12.38 7.80 5.24
N GLY A 55 13.45 7.35 5.91
CA GLY A 55 13.36 6.68 7.20
C GLY A 55 12.71 5.30 7.13
N VAL A 56 12.81 4.60 5.99
CA VAL A 56 12.28 3.24 5.84
C VAL A 56 13.11 2.28 6.68
N THR A 57 12.44 1.56 7.58
CA THR A 57 13.06 0.56 8.47
C THR A 57 12.55 -0.86 8.20
N SER A 58 11.42 -1.00 7.51
CA SER A 58 10.85 -2.32 7.19
C SER A 58 10.23 -2.39 5.80
N ILE A 59 10.24 -3.60 5.24
CA ILE A 59 9.51 -3.96 4.03
C ILE A 59 8.60 -5.16 4.28
N VAL A 60 7.38 -5.06 3.76
CA VAL A 60 6.40 -6.13 3.66
C VAL A 60 6.35 -6.59 2.21
N ASP A 61 6.87 -7.79 1.95
CA ASP A 61 6.91 -8.39 0.61
C ASP A 61 5.74 -9.38 0.45
N LEU A 62 4.82 -9.07 -0.46
CA LEU A 62 3.62 -9.87 -0.74
C LEU A 62 3.78 -10.79 -1.96
N ARG A 63 4.96 -10.82 -2.58
CA ARG A 63 5.22 -11.65 -3.77
C ARG A 63 5.15 -13.14 -3.42
N ALA A 64 4.68 -13.95 -4.36
CA ALA A 64 4.70 -15.39 -4.19
C ALA A 64 6.16 -15.91 -4.21
N GLU A 65 6.42 -17.06 -3.59
CA GLU A 65 7.74 -17.73 -3.57
C GLU A 65 8.44 -17.75 -4.95
N ARG A 66 7.70 -18.14 -5.99
CA ARG A 66 8.21 -18.19 -7.37
C ARG A 66 8.70 -16.85 -7.90
N GLU A 67 8.11 -15.75 -7.44
CA GLU A 67 8.46 -14.39 -7.84
C GLU A 67 9.73 -13.93 -7.12
N LEU A 68 9.94 -14.30 -5.85
CA LEU A 68 11.18 -14.04 -5.12
C LEU A 68 12.35 -14.74 -5.80
N VAL A 69 12.19 -16.04 -6.10
CA VAL A 69 13.22 -16.84 -6.77
C VAL A 69 13.57 -16.25 -8.13
N ALA A 70 12.56 -15.81 -8.89
CA ALA A 70 12.77 -15.31 -10.25
C ALA A 70 13.29 -13.87 -10.34
N ASP A 71 12.97 -13.02 -9.37
CA ASP A 71 13.45 -11.62 -9.32
C ASP A 71 14.82 -11.50 -8.63
N GLY A 72 15.22 -12.50 -7.84
CA GLY A 72 16.49 -12.51 -7.12
C GLY A 72 16.48 -11.64 -5.86
N THR A 73 17.69 -11.28 -5.40
CA THR A 73 17.90 -10.55 -4.15
C THR A 73 17.34 -9.13 -4.23
N ASN A 74 16.54 -8.74 -3.24
CA ASN A 74 16.09 -7.37 -3.08
C ASN A 74 17.20 -6.56 -2.37
N PRO A 75 17.69 -5.46 -2.95
CA PRO A 75 18.82 -4.69 -2.42
C PRO A 75 18.51 -3.97 -1.10
N LEU A 76 17.25 -3.93 -0.66
CA LEU A 76 16.84 -3.46 0.66
C LEU A 76 17.01 -4.52 1.76
N ILE A 77 17.18 -5.80 1.43
CA ILE A 77 17.28 -6.90 2.41
C ILE A 77 18.54 -6.72 3.29
N PRO A 78 18.53 -7.17 4.57
CA PRO A 78 19.50 -6.83 5.62
C PRO A 78 20.99 -6.72 5.21
N PRO A 79 21.75 -5.80 5.85
CA PRO A 79 21.41 -5.13 7.11
C PRO A 79 20.57 -3.83 6.99
N ALA A 80 20.15 -3.43 5.79
CA ALA A 80 19.52 -2.12 5.58
C ALA A 80 18.12 -1.97 6.23
N VAL A 81 17.20 -2.92 6.01
CA VAL A 81 15.85 -2.89 6.61
C VAL A 81 15.33 -4.27 7.02
N ARG A 82 14.36 -4.32 7.93
CA ARG A 82 13.68 -5.56 8.34
C ARG A 82 12.77 -6.05 7.21
N HIS A 83 13.12 -7.20 6.61
CA HIS A 83 12.32 -7.86 5.57
C HIS A 83 11.34 -8.87 6.18
N GLN A 84 10.05 -8.66 5.92
CA GLN A 84 8.97 -9.55 6.35
C GLN A 84 8.20 -10.02 5.11
N HIS A 85 8.14 -11.34 4.89
CA HIS A 85 7.57 -11.94 3.69
C HIS A 85 6.24 -12.63 4.02
N PHE A 86 5.16 -12.18 3.38
CA PHE A 86 3.80 -12.68 3.56
C PHE A 86 3.20 -13.00 2.18
N PRO A 87 3.50 -14.18 1.62
CA PRO A 87 3.19 -14.47 0.22
C PRO A 87 1.68 -14.52 -0.04
N ILE A 88 1.23 -13.75 -1.03
CA ILE A 88 -0.13 -13.82 -1.59
C ILE A 88 -0.02 -14.30 -3.03
N ASP A 89 -0.69 -15.40 -3.37
CA ASP A 89 -0.59 -16.01 -4.69
C ASP A 89 -1.36 -15.20 -5.73
N GLY A 90 -0.62 -14.42 -6.54
CA GLY A 90 -1.18 -13.64 -7.64
C GLY A 90 -1.53 -14.43 -8.89
N GLY A 91 -1.74 -15.76 -8.81
CA GLY A 91 -2.06 -16.61 -9.97
C GLY A 91 -3.24 -16.06 -10.78
N PRO A 92 -3.37 -16.33 -12.10
CA PRO A 92 -4.52 -15.86 -12.85
C PRO A 92 -5.78 -16.41 -12.17
N GLY A 93 -6.48 -15.55 -11.44
CA GLY A 93 -7.75 -15.89 -10.82
C GLY A 93 -8.63 -16.49 -11.90
N GLY A 94 -9.36 -17.55 -11.55
CA GLY A 94 -10.30 -18.14 -12.48
C GLY A 94 -11.22 -17.04 -13.02
N ALA A 95 -11.62 -17.14 -14.28
CA ALA A 95 -12.74 -16.33 -14.73
C ALA A 95 -13.91 -16.64 -13.80
N ILE A 96 -14.36 -15.65 -13.01
CA ILE A 96 -15.61 -15.81 -12.28
C ILE A 96 -16.71 -15.69 -13.33
N GLU A 97 -17.17 -16.86 -13.77
CA GLU A 97 -18.15 -17.00 -14.83
C GLU A 97 -19.43 -16.26 -14.44
N GLY A 98 -19.87 -15.32 -15.28
CA GLY A 98 -21.09 -14.52 -15.05
C GLY A 98 -20.91 -13.20 -14.27
N ALA A 99 -19.73 -12.88 -13.75
CA ALA A 99 -19.50 -11.56 -13.14
C ALA A 99 -19.40 -10.46 -14.22
N PRO A 100 -19.98 -9.26 -14.00
CA PRO A 100 -19.75 -8.11 -14.87
C PRO A 100 -18.26 -7.86 -15.03
N GLU A 101 -17.80 -7.52 -16.24
CA GLU A 101 -16.38 -7.32 -16.57
C GLU A 101 -15.69 -6.43 -15.51
N GLY A 102 -16.35 -5.34 -15.12
CA GLY A 102 -15.88 -4.40 -14.11
C GLY A 102 -15.64 -4.96 -12.70
N SER A 103 -16.41 -5.98 -12.30
CA SER A 103 -16.45 -6.54 -10.94
C SER A 103 -15.54 -7.76 -10.77
N ARG A 104 -15.03 -8.34 -11.86
CA ARG A 104 -14.17 -9.55 -11.81
C ARG A 104 -12.91 -9.34 -10.98
N LEU A 105 -12.28 -8.18 -11.11
CA LEU A 105 -11.05 -7.87 -10.37
C LEU A 105 -11.34 -7.59 -8.89
N ALA A 106 -12.47 -6.95 -8.57
CA ALA A 106 -12.91 -6.75 -7.19
C ALA A 106 -13.23 -8.09 -6.49
N LEU A 107 -13.94 -8.99 -7.17
CA LEU A 107 -14.21 -10.32 -6.63
C LEU A 107 -12.93 -11.12 -6.39
N ARG A 108 -11.94 -10.99 -7.28
CA ARG A 108 -10.61 -11.59 -7.07
C ARG A 108 -9.88 -11.00 -5.85
N TYR A 109 -10.07 -9.72 -5.55
CA TYR A 109 -9.50 -9.13 -4.34
C TYR A 109 -10.10 -9.72 -3.07
N LEU A 110 -11.40 -10.05 -3.09
CA LEU A 110 -12.04 -10.79 -2.00
C LEU A 110 -11.49 -12.21 -1.87
N GLU A 111 -11.19 -12.89 -2.98
CA GLU A 111 -10.54 -14.21 -2.91
C GLU A 111 -9.17 -14.15 -2.20
N TYR A 112 -8.45 -13.03 -2.26
CA TYR A 112 -7.23 -12.88 -1.45
C TYR A 112 -7.53 -12.85 0.05
N LEU A 113 -8.63 -12.20 0.47
CA LEU A 113 -9.08 -12.23 1.86
C LEU A 113 -9.39 -13.67 2.28
N ASP A 114 -10.17 -14.39 1.47
CA ASP A 114 -10.61 -15.76 1.80
C ASP A 114 -9.46 -16.77 1.84
N ARG A 115 -8.48 -16.63 0.96
CA ARG A 115 -7.41 -17.63 0.77
C ARG A 115 -6.10 -17.31 1.47
N HIS A 116 -5.87 -16.04 1.80
CA HIS A 116 -4.59 -15.55 2.31
C HIS A 116 -4.76 -14.67 3.56
N ALA A 117 -5.76 -14.95 4.39
CA ALA A 117 -6.04 -14.23 5.63
C ALA A 117 -4.79 -14.08 6.50
N ASP A 118 -4.08 -15.18 6.79
CA ASP A 118 -2.85 -15.18 7.59
C ASP A 118 -1.77 -14.23 7.06
N ALA A 119 -1.61 -14.16 5.74
CA ALA A 119 -0.61 -13.30 5.10
C ALA A 119 -1.00 -11.81 5.22
N ILE A 120 -2.28 -11.49 5.03
CA ILE A 120 -2.78 -10.11 5.13
C ILE A 120 -2.74 -9.65 6.59
N VAL A 121 -3.19 -10.48 7.53
CA VAL A 121 -3.11 -10.21 8.98
C VAL A 121 -1.67 -10.05 9.43
N GLY A 122 -0.77 -10.92 8.95
CA GLY A 122 0.67 -10.81 9.19
C GLY A 122 1.26 -9.49 8.67
N ALA A 123 0.89 -9.09 7.46
CA ALA A 123 1.29 -7.81 6.87
C ALA A 123 0.80 -6.60 7.67
N VAL A 124 -0.46 -6.60 8.10
CA VAL A 124 -1.02 -5.52 8.94
C VAL A 124 -0.30 -5.46 10.29
N ARG A 125 -0.09 -6.62 10.94
CA ARG A 125 0.64 -6.69 12.21
C ARG A 125 2.08 -6.21 12.08
N ALA A 126 2.75 -6.53 10.97
CA ALA A 126 4.09 -6.08 10.66
C ALA A 126 4.18 -4.54 10.53
N VAL A 127 3.19 -3.91 9.89
CA VAL A 127 3.09 -2.45 9.81
C VAL A 127 2.83 -1.85 11.19
N ALA A 128 1.89 -2.42 11.96
CA ALA A 128 1.52 -1.92 13.29
C ALA A 128 2.69 -1.86 14.29
N HIS A 129 3.68 -2.74 14.15
CA HIS A 129 4.82 -2.88 15.07
C HIS A 129 6.15 -2.49 14.42
N SER A 130 6.13 -1.70 13.36
CA SER A 130 7.36 -1.19 12.76
C SER A 130 7.95 -0.05 13.60
N ASP A 131 9.28 0.02 13.68
CA ASP A 131 10.00 1.09 14.36
C ASP A 131 10.00 2.41 13.55
N GLY A 132 9.66 2.36 12.27
CA GLY A 132 9.75 3.48 11.33
C GLY A 132 8.95 3.22 10.05
N GLY A 133 9.37 3.85 8.94
CA GLY A 133 8.67 3.75 7.67
C GLY A 133 8.58 2.31 7.14
N THR A 134 7.39 1.89 6.74
CA THR A 134 7.16 0.56 6.15
C THR A 134 6.75 0.64 4.69
N ILE A 135 7.47 -0.04 3.80
CA ILE A 135 7.03 -0.23 2.40
C ILE A 135 6.25 -1.54 2.30
N VAL A 136 4.98 -1.46 1.90
CA VAL A 136 4.19 -2.61 1.46
C VAL A 136 4.31 -2.75 -0.04
N HIS A 137 4.81 -3.89 -0.54
CA HIS A 137 4.98 -4.10 -1.96
C HIS A 137 4.59 -5.51 -2.41
N CYS A 138 4.38 -5.63 -3.72
CA CYS A 138 4.35 -6.92 -4.40
C CYS A 138 5.25 -6.81 -5.63
N ARG A 139 4.84 -7.34 -6.79
CA ARG A 139 5.58 -7.15 -8.05
C ARG A 139 5.38 -5.77 -8.65
N ALA A 140 4.14 -5.44 -8.98
CA ALA A 140 3.77 -4.17 -9.62
C ALA A 140 3.27 -3.12 -8.62
N GLY A 141 3.09 -3.50 -7.35
CA GLY A 141 2.51 -2.62 -6.34
C GLY A 141 1.05 -2.28 -6.59
N LYS A 142 0.31 -3.07 -7.37
CA LYS A 142 -1.08 -2.80 -7.77
C LYS A 142 -2.09 -3.67 -7.00
N ASP A 143 -2.21 -4.96 -7.34
CA ASP A 143 -3.30 -5.81 -6.84
C ASP A 143 -3.12 -6.17 -5.35
N ARG A 144 -2.14 -7.02 -5.02
CA ARG A 144 -1.89 -7.50 -3.65
C ARG A 144 -1.54 -6.36 -2.69
N THR A 145 -0.71 -5.44 -3.16
CA THR A 145 -0.38 -4.21 -2.42
C THR A 145 -1.62 -3.35 -2.23
N GLY A 146 -2.41 -3.12 -3.29
CA GLY A 146 -3.63 -2.32 -3.19
C GLY A 146 -4.64 -2.91 -2.21
N VAL A 147 -4.80 -4.24 -2.17
CA VAL A 147 -5.68 -4.91 -1.21
C VAL A 147 -5.18 -4.74 0.22
N VAL A 148 -3.90 -5.00 0.50
CA VAL A 148 -3.35 -4.83 1.87
C VAL A 148 -3.41 -3.36 2.31
N ILE A 149 -3.08 -2.42 1.43
CA ILE A 149 -3.21 -0.98 1.71
C ILE A 149 -4.67 -0.60 1.96
N ALA A 150 -5.60 -1.05 1.12
CA ALA A 150 -7.03 -0.77 1.30
C ALA A 150 -7.55 -1.32 2.64
N VAL A 151 -7.13 -2.54 3.03
CA VAL A 151 -7.47 -3.12 4.33
C VAL A 151 -6.93 -2.28 5.49
N ILE A 152 -5.68 -1.79 5.41
CA ILE A 152 -5.10 -0.92 6.44
C ILE A 152 -5.87 0.40 6.54
N LEU A 153 -6.09 1.08 5.41
CA LEU A 153 -6.74 2.39 5.38
C LEU A 153 -8.22 2.30 5.82
N ASP A 154 -8.94 1.27 5.36
CA ASP A 154 -10.33 1.04 5.74
C ASP A 154 -10.47 0.69 7.23
N ALA A 155 -9.52 -0.06 7.80
CA ALA A 155 -9.49 -0.35 9.25
C ALA A 155 -9.25 0.91 10.10
N LEU A 156 -8.61 1.94 9.54
CA LEU A 156 -8.48 3.28 10.14
C LEU A 156 -9.67 4.19 9.80
N GLY A 157 -10.63 3.73 9.01
CA GLY A 157 -11.83 4.46 8.62
C GLY A 157 -11.60 5.56 7.56
N VAL A 158 -10.53 5.47 6.77
CA VAL A 158 -10.29 6.40 5.65
C VAL A 158 -11.44 6.30 4.64
N ASP A 159 -11.83 7.42 4.03
CA ASP A 159 -12.93 7.46 3.07
C ASP A 159 -12.66 6.49 1.88
N PRO A 160 -13.60 5.60 1.52
CA PRO A 160 -13.41 4.66 0.42
C PRO A 160 -13.10 5.33 -0.93
N VAL A 161 -13.54 6.58 -1.14
CA VAL A 161 -13.21 7.37 -2.34
C VAL A 161 -11.73 7.75 -2.34
N GLU A 162 -11.16 8.12 -1.18
CA GLU A 162 -9.72 8.42 -1.07
C GLU A 162 -8.87 7.16 -1.23
N ILE A 163 -9.29 6.02 -0.67
CA ILE A 163 -8.63 4.72 -0.87
C ILE A 163 -8.64 4.33 -2.35
N ALA A 164 -9.79 4.48 -3.01
CA ALA A 164 -9.93 4.19 -4.44
C ALA A 164 -9.11 5.13 -5.32
N HIS A 165 -9.00 6.41 -4.96
CA HIS A 165 -8.16 7.37 -5.64
C HIS A 165 -6.68 7.04 -5.49
N ASP A 166 -6.18 6.70 -4.29
CA ASP A 166 -4.80 6.22 -4.10
C ASP A 166 -4.52 5.00 -4.99
N TYR A 167 -5.43 4.03 -5.04
CA TYR A 167 -5.29 2.87 -5.90
C TYR A 167 -5.18 3.25 -7.39
N GLU A 168 -5.96 4.24 -7.83
CA GLU A 168 -5.96 4.70 -9.22
C GLU A 168 -4.69 5.43 -9.65
N LEU A 169 -3.95 6.04 -8.72
CA LEU A 169 -2.65 6.64 -8.99
C LEU A 169 -1.63 5.64 -9.58
N THR A 170 -1.85 4.33 -9.41
CA THR A 170 -1.03 3.30 -10.06
C THR A 170 -1.19 3.25 -11.59
N THR A 171 -2.21 3.89 -12.17
CA THR A 171 -2.47 3.86 -13.62
C THR A 171 -1.30 4.40 -14.44
N GLU A 172 -0.70 5.50 -14.02
CA GLU A 172 0.43 6.10 -14.73
C GLU A 172 1.72 5.26 -14.60
N PRO A 173 2.16 4.85 -13.38
CA PRO A 173 3.28 3.93 -13.17
C PRO A 173 3.16 2.61 -13.95
N MET A 174 1.94 2.10 -14.14
CA MET A 174 1.73 0.82 -14.81
C MET A 174 2.28 0.81 -16.24
N ASN A 175 2.35 1.94 -16.94
CA ASN A 175 2.96 1.97 -18.27
C ASN A 175 4.45 1.58 -18.22
N ARG A 176 5.21 2.13 -17.27
CA ARG A 176 6.65 1.84 -17.09
C ARG A 176 6.85 0.41 -16.57
N ILE A 177 6.04 -0.01 -15.61
CA ILE A 177 6.09 -1.37 -15.05
C ILE A 177 5.79 -2.40 -16.13
N MET A 178 4.79 -2.18 -16.97
CA MET A 178 4.45 -3.10 -18.05
C MET A 178 5.51 -3.14 -19.14
N ALA A 179 6.15 -2.00 -19.45
CA ALA A 179 7.30 -1.98 -20.35
C ALA A 179 8.44 -2.87 -19.80
N ARG A 180 8.77 -2.72 -18.51
CA ARG A 180 9.75 -3.56 -17.82
C ARG A 180 9.38 -5.04 -17.86
N LEU A 181 8.15 -5.39 -17.47
CA LEU A 181 7.72 -6.79 -17.42
C LEU A 181 7.69 -7.45 -18.80
N ARG A 182 7.39 -6.70 -19.87
CA ARG A 182 7.47 -7.17 -21.26
C ARG A 182 8.91 -7.40 -21.73
N ALA A 183 9.88 -6.67 -21.18
CA ALA A 183 11.29 -6.86 -21.47
C ALA A 183 11.95 -7.98 -20.63
N SER A 184 11.29 -8.42 -19.56
CA SER A 184 11.82 -9.45 -18.66
C SER A 184 11.80 -10.85 -19.30
N ARG A 185 12.94 -11.55 -19.24
CA ARG A 185 13.05 -12.97 -19.65
C ARG A 185 12.07 -13.89 -18.90
N THR A 186 11.75 -13.56 -17.66
CA THR A 186 10.88 -14.38 -16.81
C THR A 186 9.39 -14.11 -17.08
N TYR A 187 9.01 -12.85 -17.30
CA TYR A 187 7.59 -12.44 -17.29
C TYR A 187 6.99 -12.18 -18.67
N ALA A 188 7.81 -11.89 -19.70
CA ALA A 188 7.33 -11.48 -21.01
C ALA A 188 6.27 -12.44 -21.58
N ALA A 189 6.50 -13.75 -21.48
CA ALA A 189 5.60 -14.76 -22.02
C ALA A 189 4.24 -14.83 -21.29
N ASN A 190 4.22 -14.57 -19.98
CA ASN A 190 2.97 -14.55 -19.20
C ASN A 190 2.22 -13.24 -19.40
N VAL A 191 2.95 -12.13 -19.47
CA VAL A 191 2.37 -10.80 -19.73
C VAL A 191 1.68 -10.74 -21.08
N ALA A 192 2.25 -11.36 -22.11
CA ALA A 192 1.64 -11.40 -23.44
C ALA A 192 0.28 -12.15 -23.49
N LYS A 193 -0.05 -12.94 -22.46
CA LYS A 193 -1.26 -13.79 -22.42
C LYS A 193 -2.41 -13.18 -21.62
N LEU A 194 -2.16 -12.18 -20.78
CA LEU A 194 -3.20 -11.62 -19.91
C LEU A 194 -3.98 -10.51 -20.63
N PRO A 195 -5.30 -10.40 -20.40
CA PRO A 195 -6.11 -9.33 -20.96
C PRO A 195 -5.71 -7.97 -20.39
N ALA A 196 -5.92 -6.90 -21.16
CA ALA A 196 -5.53 -5.54 -20.76
C ALA A 196 -6.14 -5.09 -19.42
N GLU A 197 -7.37 -5.54 -19.12
CA GLU A 197 -8.06 -5.25 -17.86
C GLU A 197 -7.26 -5.68 -16.63
N MET A 198 -6.49 -6.77 -16.71
CA MET A 198 -5.63 -7.24 -15.61
C MET A 198 -4.56 -6.22 -15.22
N TYR A 199 -4.27 -5.27 -16.09
CA TYR A 199 -3.31 -4.18 -15.84
C TYR A 199 -3.98 -2.88 -15.44
N SER A 200 -5.31 -2.82 -15.45
CA SER A 200 -6.06 -1.63 -15.05
C SER A 200 -6.04 -1.43 -13.53
N SER A 201 -6.06 -0.16 -13.13
CA SER A 201 -6.15 0.31 -11.74
C SER A 201 -7.33 1.27 -11.58
N ARG A 202 -8.51 0.93 -12.14
CA ARG A 202 -9.69 1.80 -12.06
C ARG A 202 -10.13 2.00 -10.60
N ALA A 203 -10.41 3.24 -10.19
CA ALA A 203 -10.95 3.54 -8.86
C ALA A 203 -12.22 2.73 -8.54
N ALA A 204 -13.08 2.52 -9.55
CA ALA A 204 -14.31 1.74 -9.42
C ALA A 204 -14.05 0.29 -8.94
N THR A 205 -12.95 -0.34 -9.37
CA THR A 205 -12.61 -1.70 -8.90
C THR A 205 -12.34 -1.72 -7.39
N MET A 206 -11.63 -0.71 -6.88
CA MET A 206 -11.36 -0.63 -5.44
C MET A 206 -12.63 -0.26 -4.66
N THR A 207 -13.48 0.59 -5.22
CA THR A 207 -14.78 0.93 -4.63
C THR A 207 -15.67 -0.31 -4.51
N ASP A 208 -15.78 -1.11 -5.57
CA ASP A 208 -16.55 -2.37 -5.57
C ASP A 208 -16.01 -3.37 -4.54
N PHE A 209 -14.67 -3.48 -4.44
CA PHE A 209 -14.04 -4.34 -3.44
C PHE A 209 -14.37 -3.91 -2.00
N LEU A 210 -14.22 -2.61 -1.69
CA LEU A 210 -14.53 -2.07 -0.37
C LEU A 210 -16.01 -2.24 -0.02
N ALA A 211 -16.91 -1.97 -0.97
CA ALA A 211 -18.35 -2.16 -0.77
C ALA A 211 -18.69 -3.62 -0.42
N GLU A 212 -18.07 -4.58 -1.11
CA GLU A 212 -18.31 -6.01 -0.85
C GLU A 212 -17.63 -6.49 0.44
N LEU A 213 -16.45 -5.96 0.78
CA LEU A 213 -15.80 -6.18 2.08
C LEU A 213 -16.71 -5.74 3.24
N HIS A 214 -17.28 -4.55 3.14
CA HIS A 214 -18.25 -4.03 4.12
C HIS A 214 -19.52 -4.88 4.17
N THR A 215 -20.05 -5.26 3.01
CA THR A 215 -21.27 -6.08 2.93
C THR A 215 -21.09 -7.47 3.56
N ARG A 216 -19.94 -8.11 3.34
CA ARG A 216 -19.68 -9.49 3.82
C ARG A 216 -19.16 -9.56 5.24
N HIS A 217 -18.37 -8.57 5.66
CA HIS A 217 -17.57 -8.65 6.88
C HIS A 217 -17.74 -7.47 7.83
N GLY A 218 -18.50 -6.43 7.46
CA GLY A 218 -18.66 -5.23 8.27
C GLY A 218 -17.48 -4.26 8.21
N GLY A 219 -16.56 -4.46 7.26
CA GLY A 219 -15.38 -3.64 7.02
C GLY A 219 -14.07 -4.35 7.35
N ALA A 220 -12.94 -3.73 7.03
CA ALA A 220 -11.61 -4.31 7.22
C ALA A 220 -11.28 -4.56 8.69
N GLY A 221 -11.65 -3.65 9.60
CA GLY A 221 -11.40 -3.80 11.03
C GLY A 221 -12.06 -5.06 11.62
N GLU A 222 -13.34 -5.28 11.29
CA GLU A 222 -14.08 -6.48 11.72
C GLU A 222 -13.55 -7.75 11.04
N TRP A 223 -13.22 -7.67 9.74
CA TRP A 223 -12.59 -8.79 9.03
C TRP A 223 -11.24 -9.18 9.67
N LEU A 224 -10.38 -8.21 10.02
CA LEU A 224 -9.10 -8.46 10.66
C LEU A 224 -9.27 -9.12 12.04
N LEU A 225 -10.20 -8.63 12.86
CA LEU A 225 -10.51 -9.21 14.17
C LEU A 225 -11.02 -10.64 14.07
N ALA A 226 -11.85 -10.92 13.05
CA ALA A 226 -12.36 -12.26 12.79
C ALA A 226 -11.28 -13.25 12.29
N ASN A 227 -10.13 -12.75 11.83
CA ASN A 227 -8.99 -13.53 11.33
C ASN A 227 -7.75 -13.39 12.24
N ASP A 228 -7.97 -13.34 13.56
CA ASP A 228 -6.92 -13.39 14.59
C ASP A 228 -5.94 -12.19 14.63
N LEU A 229 -6.29 -11.04 14.03
CA LEU A 229 -5.66 -9.79 14.44
C LEU A 229 -6.22 -9.36 15.80
N SER A 230 -5.37 -9.03 16.77
CA SER A 230 -5.86 -8.63 18.09
C SER A 230 -6.36 -7.18 18.09
N ARG A 231 -7.25 -6.84 19.05
CA ARG A 231 -7.62 -5.42 19.29
C ARG A 231 -6.41 -4.57 19.65
N ALA A 232 -5.41 -5.14 20.32
CA ALA A 232 -4.17 -4.45 20.65
C ALA A 232 -3.36 -4.13 19.38
N ASP A 233 -3.31 -5.04 18.41
CA ASP A 233 -2.66 -4.79 17.12
C ASP A 233 -3.34 -3.64 16.35
N LEU A 234 -4.69 -3.55 16.37
CA LEU A 234 -5.41 -2.44 15.74
C LEU A 234 -5.14 -1.09 16.41
N VAL A 235 -5.04 -1.08 17.75
CA VAL A 235 -4.65 0.12 18.50
C VAL A 235 -3.22 0.51 18.14
N ALA A 236 -2.29 -0.44 18.14
CA ALA A 236 -0.90 -0.20 17.74
C ALA A 236 -0.81 0.31 16.29
N LEU A 237 -1.62 -0.21 15.38
CA LEU A 237 -1.70 0.28 13.99
C LEU A 237 -2.10 1.76 13.94
N ALA A 238 -3.16 2.15 14.66
CA ALA A 238 -3.61 3.53 14.72
C ALA A 238 -2.58 4.45 15.38
N GLU A 239 -1.97 4.02 16.49
CA GLU A 239 -0.89 4.74 17.18
C GLU A 239 0.38 4.86 16.32
N HIS A 240 0.67 3.87 15.48
CA HIS A 240 1.81 3.90 14.57
C HIS A 240 1.55 4.72 13.30
N LEU A 241 0.31 4.82 12.83
CA LEU A 241 0.01 5.48 11.55
C LEU A 241 -0.56 6.88 11.67
N LEU A 242 -1.31 7.20 12.72
CA LEU A 242 -2.04 8.48 12.82
C LEU A 242 -1.25 9.52 13.60
N ALA A 243 -1.32 10.78 13.14
CA ALA A 243 -0.82 11.90 13.93
C ALA A 243 -1.67 12.07 15.20
N ASP A 244 -1.11 12.69 16.24
CA ASP A 244 -1.91 13.10 17.38
C ASP A 244 -2.98 14.11 16.92
N SER A 245 -4.17 14.05 17.51
CA SER A 245 -5.19 15.07 17.28
C SER A 245 -4.59 16.44 17.64
N GLU A 246 -4.57 17.38 16.70
CA GLU A 246 -4.15 18.74 17.00
C GLU A 246 -4.93 19.24 18.23
N SER A 247 -4.22 19.57 19.32
CA SER A 247 -4.82 20.38 20.37
C SER A 247 -5.26 21.69 19.72
N PRO A 248 -6.46 22.24 19.98
CA PRO A 248 -6.86 23.51 19.41
C PRO A 248 -5.85 24.57 19.83
N GLY A 249 -4.97 24.92 18.90
CA GLY A 249 -3.85 25.83 19.12
C GLY A 249 -4.39 27.19 19.51
N ASN A 250 -4.14 27.53 20.77
CA ASN A 250 -4.23 28.85 21.38
C ASN A 250 -4.01 29.95 20.33
N SER A 251 -5.09 30.60 19.89
CA SER A 251 -5.01 31.80 19.06
C SER A 251 -4.33 32.89 19.89
N GLY A 252 -3.01 32.97 19.77
CA GLY A 252 -2.22 34.05 20.36
C GLY A 252 -2.76 35.37 19.84
N SER A 253 -3.52 36.04 20.69
CA SER A 253 -4.01 37.40 20.48
C SER A 253 -2.80 38.31 20.29
N PHE A 254 -2.57 38.76 19.06
CA PHE A 254 -1.66 39.84 18.77
C PHE A 254 -2.34 41.13 19.26
N THR A 255 -2.06 41.54 20.51
CA THR A 255 -2.40 42.87 20.99
C THR A 255 -1.49 43.88 20.29
N ALA A 256 -2.05 44.63 19.34
CA ALA A 256 -1.43 45.83 18.82
C ALA A 256 -1.41 46.90 19.92
N GLN A 257 -0.23 47.13 20.52
CA GLN A 257 0.01 48.35 21.29
C GLN A 257 0.22 49.50 20.32
N GLY A 258 -0.69 50.48 20.39
CA GLY A 258 -0.51 51.79 19.78
C GLY A 258 0.56 52.60 20.51
N ALA A 259 1.20 53.50 19.77
CA ALA A 259 1.89 54.65 20.32
C ALA A 259 1.77 55.81 19.33
N ASP A 260 0.77 56.66 19.58
CA ASP A 260 0.84 58.09 19.28
C ASP A 260 1.88 58.72 20.22
N ARG A 261 2.88 59.39 19.66
CA ARG A 261 3.37 60.74 20.02
C ARG A 261 4.57 61.12 19.17
#